data_AF-A0A5B7UZJ1-F1
#
_entry.id   AF-A0A5B7UZJ1-F1
#
_cell.length_a   1.000
_cell.length_b   1.000
_cell.length_c   1.000
_cell.angle_alpha   90.00
_cell.angle_beta   90.00
_cell.angle_gamma   90.00
#
_symmetry.space_group_name_H-M   'P 1'
#
loop_
_entity.id
_entity.type
_entity.pdbx_description
1 polymer ?
#
loop_
_entity_poly.entity_id
_entity_poly.type
_entity_poly.pdbx_seq_one_letter_code
_entity_poly.pdbx_strand_id
1 'polypeptide(L)' 'MACSTCTGHHPVPLRRFPAGDPRASLKAARAAAEERSRTSCPVHIHYTAVHDAFVVLRTDTAKEDN' A
#
# COMPACT_ATOMS: atom_id res chain seq x y z
N MET A 1 7.72 8.54 -7.60
CA MET A 1 8.38 8.88 -6.33
C MET A 1 8.35 7.67 -5.42
N ALA A 2 9.49 7.30 -4.83
CA ALA A 2 9.54 6.25 -3.81
C ALA A 2 9.07 6.84 -2.48
N CYS A 3 8.25 6.09 -1.73
CA CYS A 3 7.79 6.51 -0.42
C CYS A 3 8.89 6.26 0.61
N SER A 4 9.37 7.31 1.27
CA SER A 4 10.43 7.22 2.28
C SER A 4 10.12 6.18 3.37
N THR A 5 8.87 6.13 3.83
CA THR A 5 8.40 5.12 4.79
C THR A 5 8.45 3.71 4.21
N CYS A 6 8.00 3.49 2.97
CA CYS A 6 8.07 2.16 2.37
C CYS A 6 9.49 1.74 1.98
N THR A 7 10.37 2.69 1.68
CA THR A 7 11.77 2.42 1.32
C THR A 7 12.61 2.02 2.54
N GLY A 8 12.30 2.54 3.73
CA GLY A 8 12.99 2.19 4.98
C GLY A 8 12.44 0.94 5.69
N HIS A 9 11.37 0.33 5.18
CA HIS A 9 10.66 -0.79 5.80
C HIS A 9 10.52 -1.98 4.84
N HIS A 10 9.90 -3.07 5.29
CA HIS A 10 9.50 -4.17 4.43
C HIS A 10 8.03 -4.03 4.00
N PRO A 11 7.75 -3.46 2.80
CA PRO A 11 6.38 -3.33 2.33
C PRO A 11 5.84 -4.66 1.81
N VAL A 12 4.77 -5.15 2.42
CA VAL A 12 4.01 -6.31 2.01
C VAL A 12 2.79 -5.86 1.18
N PRO A 13 2.71 -6.18 -0.12
CA PRO A 13 1.56 -5.86 -0.94
C PRO A 13 0.37 -6.72 -0.52
N LEU A 14 -0.75 -6.09 -0.18
CA LEU A 14 -1.98 -6.77 0.25
C LEU A 14 -2.97 -6.94 -0.90
N ARG A 15 -3.25 -5.85 -1.64
CA ARG A 15 -4.26 -5.81 -2.70
C ARG A 15 -3.86 -4.87 -3.83
N ARG A 16 -4.33 -5.16 -5.04
CA ARG A 16 -4.11 -4.35 -6.25
C ARG A 16 -5.46 -3.98 -6.89
N PHE A 17 -5.56 -2.75 -7.37
CA PHE A 17 -6.74 -2.20 -8.03
C PHE A 17 -6.30 -1.58 -9.36
N PRO A 18 -6.68 -2.15 -10.51
CA PRO A 18 -6.29 -1.65 -11.83
C PRO A 18 -6.78 -0.21 -12.04
N ALA A 19 -5.91 0.70 -12.47
CA ALA A 19 -6.24 2.11 -12.64
C ALA A 19 -7.23 2.37 -13.79
N GLY A 20 -7.40 1.41 -14.71
CA GLY A 20 -8.46 1.42 -15.73
C GLY A 20 -9.88 1.38 -15.17
N ASP A 21 -10.07 1.08 -13.88
CA ASP A 21 -11.34 1.31 -13.18
C ASP A 21 -11.38 2.74 -12.62
N PRO A 22 -12.33 3.59 -13.03
CA PRO A 22 -12.45 4.97 -12.52
C PRO A 22 -12.60 5.06 -10.99
N ARG A 23 -13.05 3.98 -10.35
CA ARG A 23 -13.22 3.89 -8.89
C ARG A 23 -12.05 3.19 -8.20
N ALA A 24 -10.98 2.84 -8.91
CA ALA A 24 -9.85 2.10 -8.35
C ALA A 24 -9.20 2.80 -7.16
N SER A 25 -9.03 4.11 -7.24
CA SER A 25 -8.48 4.93 -6.15
C SER A 25 -9.35 4.87 -4.89
N LEU A 26 -10.68 4.98 -5.05
CA LEU A 26 -11.64 4.88 -3.94
C LEU A 26 -11.68 3.46 -3.35
N LYS A 27 -11.65 2.43 -4.20
CA LYS A 27 -11.59 1.03 -3.76
C LYS A 27 -10.30 0.74 -2.98
N ALA A 28 -9.17 1.26 -3.45
CA ALA A 28 -7.90 1.17 -2.74
C ALA A 28 -7.94 1.92 -1.40
N ALA A 29 -8.53 3.12 -1.35
CA ALA A 29 -8.71 3.89 -0.12
C ALA A 29 -9.55 3.15 0.92
N ARG A 30 -10.68 2.57 0.48
CA ARG A 30 -11.54 1.76 1.34
C ARG A 30 -10.80 0.53 1.86
N ALA A 31 -10.13 -0.21 0.99
CA ALA A 31 -9.39 -1.40 1.39
C ALA A 31 -8.26 -1.06 2.38
N ALA A 32 -7.55 0.06 2.17
CA ALA A 32 -6.54 0.52 3.13
C ALA A 32 -7.16 0.89 4.49
N ALA A 33 -8.34 1.52 4.51
CA ALA A 33 -9.04 1.82 5.76
C ALA A 33 -9.49 0.55 6.50
N GLU A 34 -10.01 -0.44 5.76
CA GLU A 34 -10.38 -1.75 6.31
C GLU A 34 -9.16 -2.51 6.88
N GLU A 35 -8.00 -2.40 6.25
CA GLU A 35 -6.78 -3.01 6.78
C GLU A 35 -6.26 -2.27 8.02
N ARG A 36 -6.30 -0.92 8.04
CA ARG A 36 -5.91 -0.12 9.22
C ARG A 36 -6.77 -0.40 10.44
N SER A 37 -8.02 -0.85 10.29
CA SER A 37 -8.84 -1.25 11.43
C SER A 37 -8.54 -2.66 11.94
N ARG A 38 -7.84 -3.47 11.15
CA ARG A 38 -7.47 -4.87 11.47
C ARG A 38 -6.04 -5.02 11.96
N THR A 39 -5.15 -4.07 11.64
CA THR A 39 -3.75 -4.12 12.03
C THR A 39 -3.31 -2.82 12.71
N SER A 40 -2.38 -2.93 13.64
CA SER A 40 -1.66 -1.78 14.22
C SER A 40 -0.51 -1.29 13.33
N CYS A 41 -0.21 -1.99 12.23
CA CYS A 41 0.86 -1.63 11.31
C CYS A 41 0.44 -0.50 10.34
N PRO A 42 1.38 0.36 9.90
CA PRO A 42 1.08 1.35 8.88
C PRO A 42 0.67 0.72 7.55
N VAL A 43 -0.37 1.29 6.94
CA VAL A 43 -0.89 0.88 5.63
C VAL A 43 -0.87 2.07 4.68
N HIS A 44 -0.33 1.86 3.49
CA HIS A 44 -0.11 2.86 2.46
C HIS A 44 -0.78 2.45 1.14
N ILE A 45 -1.02 3.44 0.27
CA ILE A 45 -1.54 3.22 -1.07
C ILE A 45 -0.54 3.84 -2.03
N HIS A 46 -0.08 3.05 -3.00
CA HIS A 46 0.85 3.50 -4.02
C HIS A 46 0.29 3.24 -5.40
N TYR A 47 0.34 4.24 -6.26
CA TYR A 47 0.18 4.01 -7.69
C TYR A 47 1.50 3.48 -8.26
N THR A 48 1.45 2.38 -9.00
CA THR A 48 2.58 1.84 -9.75
C THR A 48 2.30 1.92 -11.24
N ALA A 49 3.15 2.66 -11.96
CA ALA A 49 3.05 2.78 -13.41
C ALA A 49 3.37 1.46 -14.14
N VAL A 50 4.21 0.60 -13.55
CA VAL A 50 4.63 -0.68 -14.16
C VAL A 50 3.44 -1.63 -14.34
N HIS A 51 2.46 -1.58 -13.44
CA HIS A 51 1.27 -2.43 -13.50
C HIS A 51 -0.02 -1.63 -13.70
N ASP A 52 0.10 -0.33 -13.95
CA ASP A 52 -0.99 0.65 -14.01
C ASP A 52 -2.08 0.39 -12.95
N ALA A 53 -1.67 0.36 -11.69
CA ALA A 53 -2.54 -0.07 -10.59
C ALA A 53 -2.25 0.69 -9.29
N PHE A 54 -3.29 0.86 -8.48
CA PHE A 54 -3.16 1.22 -7.08
C PHE A 54 -2.91 -0.03 -6.25
N VAL A 55 -1.82 -0.05 -5.49
CA VAL A 55 -1.44 -1.13 -4.60
C VAL A 55 -1.61 -0.67 -3.17
N VAL A 56 -2.37 -1.42 -2.39
CA VAL A 56 -2.44 -1.27 -0.94
C VAL A 56 -1.32 -2.11 -0.34
N LEU A 57 -0.45 -1.47 0.42
CA LEU A 57 0.75 -2.05 1.01
C LEU A 57 0.69 -1.87 2.51
N ARG A 58 1.08 -2.89 3.27
CA ARG A 58 1.36 -2.78 4.70
C ARG A 58 2.87 -2.72 4.87
N THR A 59 3.36 -1.83 5.72
CA THR A 59 4.77 -1.86 6.13
C THR A 59 4.84 -2.45 7.53
N ASP A 60 5.57 -3.53 7.70
CA ASP A 60 5.90 -4.03 9.04
C ASP A 60 6.97 -3.12 9.70
N THR A 61 7.10 -3.21 11.03
CA THR A 61 8.07 -2.42 11.81
C THR A 61 9.48 -2.57 11.23
N ALA A 62 10.25 -1.49 11.34
CA ALA A 62 11.50 -1.21 10.63
C ALA A 62 12.37 -2.44 10.36
N LYS A 63 13.01 -2.45 9.18
CA LYS A 63 14.10 -3.37 8.87
C LYS A 63 15.05 -3.37 10.07
N GLU A 64 15.08 -4.43 10.87
CA GLU A 64 16.07 -4.59 11.92
C GLU A 64 17.42 -4.57 11.21
N ASP A 65 18.17 -3.49 11.43
CA ASP A 65 19.57 -3.37 11.06
C ASP A 65 20.30 -4.34 11.99
N ASN A 66 20.75 -5.46 11.43
CA ASN A 66 21.62 -6.44 12.10
C ASN A 66 23.01 -6.34 11.50
#